data_AF-A0A2J7QKX8-F1
#
_entry.id   AF-A0A2J7QKX8-F1
#
_cell.length_a   1.000
_cell.length_b   1.000
_cell.length_c   1.000
_cell.angle_alpha   90.00
_cell.angle_beta   90.00
_cell.angle_gamma   90.00
#
_symmetry.space_group_name_H-M   'P 1'
#
loop_
_entity.id
_entity.type
_entity.pdbx_description
1 polymer ?
#
loop_
_entity_poly.entity_id
_entity_poly.type
_entity_poly.pdbx_seq_one_letter_code
_entity_poly.pdbx_strand_id
1 'polypeptide(L)' 'MFTVALRKWAYNLSGFNKYGLHHDDCYDEDNPDVKEALRRLPAHLLDERNFRIVRAMQLSLQKIVLPKEEWVKFEEVSMI' A
#
# COMPACT_ATOMS: atom_id res chain seq x y z
N MET A 1 -11.54 -1.23 20.65
CA MET A 1 -10.92 -2.35 19.91
C MET A 1 -11.90 -2.75 18.82
N PHE A 2 -11.62 -2.43 17.55
CA PHE A 2 -12.53 -2.77 16.45
C PHE A 2 -12.46 -4.27 16.14
N THR A 3 -13.59 -4.87 15.78
CA THR A 3 -13.64 -6.29 15.40
C THR A 3 -12.83 -6.53 14.13
N VAL A 4 -12.26 -7.73 13.97
CA VAL A 4 -11.50 -8.12 12.77
C VAL A 4 -12.35 -7.96 11.51
N ALA A 5 -13.65 -8.26 11.58
CA ALA A 5 -14.60 -8.06 10.50
C ALA A 5 -14.68 -6.59 10.05
N LEU A 6 -14.76 -5.65 10.99
CA LEU A 6 -14.82 -4.22 10.67
C LEU A 6 -13.51 -3.73 10.03
N ARG A 7 -12.35 -4.20 10.52
CA ARG A 7 -11.04 -3.89 9.92
C ARG A 7 -10.93 -4.41 8.48
N LYS A 8 -11.36 -5.66 8.24
CA LYS A 8 -11.35 -6.26 6.89
C LYS A 8 -12.31 -5.56 5.94
N TRP A 9 -13.48 -5.13 6.43
CA TRP A 9 -14.40 -4.33 5.64
C TRP A 9 -13.78 -2.97 5.26
N ALA A 10 -13.22 -2.25 6.23
CA ALA A 10 -12.56 -0.96 6.00
C ALA A 10 -11.40 -1.08 5.00
N TYR A 11 -10.55 -2.10 5.15
CA TYR A 11 -9.44 -2.38 4.24
C TYR A 11 -9.88 -2.53 2.77
N ASN A 12 -10.92 -3.35 2.53
CA ASN A 12 -11.42 -3.56 1.18
C ASN A 12 -12.08 -2.30 0.59
N LEU A 13 -12.62 -1.43 1.45
CA LEU A 13 -13.21 -0.15 1.04
C LEU A 13 -12.13 0.87 0.65
N SER A 14 -10.98 0.88 1.33
CA SER A 14 -9.87 1.81 1.04
C SER A 14 -9.32 1.65 -0.39
N GLY A 15 -9.35 0.45 -0.95
CA GLY A 15 -9.11 0.21 -2.37
C GLY A 15 -7.65 0.33 -2.87
N PHE A 16 -6.70 0.73 -2.02
CA PHE A 16 -5.27 0.78 -2.36
C PHE A 16 -4.73 -0.59 -2.80
N ASN A 17 -5.24 -1.66 -2.19
CA ASN A 17 -4.85 -3.03 -2.50
C ASN A 17 -5.15 -3.44 -3.96
N LYS A 18 -6.15 -2.82 -4.59
CA LYS A 18 -6.51 -3.06 -6.00
C LYS A 18 -5.46 -2.52 -6.98
N TYR A 19 -4.61 -1.60 -6.52
CA TYR A 19 -3.50 -1.04 -7.27
C TYR A 19 -2.16 -1.73 -6.93
N GLY A 20 -2.19 -2.75 -6.07
CA GLY A 20 -0.98 -3.45 -5.63
C GLY A 20 -0.18 -2.68 -4.56
N LEU A 21 -0.76 -1.64 -3.96
CA LEU A 21 -0.11 -0.87 -2.90
C LEU A 21 -0.21 -1.60 -1.55
N HIS A 22 0.82 -1.45 -0.73
CA HIS A 22 0.77 -1.77 0.69
C HIS A 22 0.17 -0.59 1.46
N HIS A 23 -0.27 -0.84 2.70
CA HIS A 23 -0.81 0.21 3.56
C HIS A 23 0.20 1.36 3.77
N ASP A 24 1.47 1.01 4.02
CA ASP A 24 2.52 1.99 4.32
C ASP A 24 2.95 2.82 3.09
N ASP A 25 2.63 2.35 1.88
CA ASP A 25 2.85 3.12 0.66
C ASP A 25 1.89 4.33 0.58
N CYS A 26 0.81 4.34 1.37
CA CYS A 26 -0.20 5.41 1.41
C CYS A 26 0.10 6.50 2.46
N TYR A 27 1.22 6.42 3.18
CA TYR A 27 1.63 7.47 4.10
C TYR A 27 2.15 8.71 3.35
N ASP A 28 1.90 9.88 3.94
CA ASP A 28 2.40 11.15 3.44
C ASP A 28 3.93 11.24 3.60
N GLU A 29 4.66 11.34 2.49
CA GLU A 29 6.12 11.42 2.48
C GLU A 29 6.66 12.75 3.03
N ASP A 30 5.84 13.81 3.04
CA ASP A 30 6.23 15.12 3.59
C ASP A 30 6.18 15.13 5.12
N ASN A 31 5.55 14.12 5.74
CA ASN A 31 5.59 13.93 7.17
C ASN A 31 7.04 13.63 7.63
N PRO A 32 7.61 14.40 8.58
CA PRO A 32 8.99 14.22 9.04
C PRO A 32 9.31 12.81 9.55
N ASP A 33 8.35 12.15 10.22
CA ASP A 33 8.54 10.81 10.77
C ASP A 33 8.61 9.77 9.66
N VAL A 34 7.76 9.90 8.64
CA VAL A 34 7.75 9.04 7.45
C VAL A 34 9.03 9.24 6.65
N LYS A 35 9.45 10.49 6.45
CA LYS A 35 10.69 10.82 5.74
C LYS A 35 11.92 10.22 6.42
N GLU A 36 12.01 10.29 7.74
CA GLU A 36 13.11 9.66 8.49
C GLU A 36 13.03 8.12 8.46
N ALA A 37 11.83 7.53 8.50
CA ALA A 37 11.64 6.10 8.34
C ALA A 37 12.11 5.61 6.96
N LEU A 38 11.74 6.32 5.88
CA LEU A 38 12.21 6.02 4.52
C LEU A 38 13.73 6.18 4.37
N ARG A 39 14.33 7.15 5.07
CA ARG A 39 15.80 7.33 5.08
C ARG A 39 16.55 6.16 5.75
N ARG A 40 15.93 5.50 6.74
CA ARG A 40 16.50 4.35 7.46
C ARG A 40 16.27 3.02 6.74
N LEU A 41 15.30 2.98 5.85
CA LEU A 41 14.91 1.76 5.15
C LEU A 41 16.06 1.29 4.22
N PRO A 42 16.35 -0.03 4.16
CA PRO A 42 17.27 -0.59 3.17
C PRO A 42 16.89 -0.18 1.74
N ALA A 43 17.88 0.16 0.92
CA ALA A 43 17.66 0.68 -0.43
C ALA A 43 16.77 -0.23 -1.30
N HIS A 44 16.96 -1.55 -1.26
CA HIS A 44 16.16 -2.49 -2.04
C HIS A 44 14.65 -2.45 -1.71
N LEU A 45 14.29 -2.28 -0.42
CA LEU A 45 12.89 -2.16 -0.02
C LEU A 45 12.30 -0.82 -0.44
N LEU A 46 13.10 0.25 -0.44
CA LEU A 46 12.69 1.56 -0.94
C LEU A 46 12.42 1.50 -2.45
N ASP A 47 13.27 0.82 -3.21
CA ASP A 47 13.09 0.62 -4.65
C ASP A 47 11.84 -0.21 -4.97
N GLU A 48 11.59 -1.29 -4.21
CA GLU A 48 10.36 -2.09 -4.32
C GLU A 48 9.10 -1.25 -4.02
N ARG A 49 9.15 -0.42 -2.98
CA ARG A 49 8.08 0.55 -2.67
C ARG A 49 7.85 1.50 -3.84
N ASN A 50 8.91 2.10 -4.37
CA ASN A 50 8.80 3.06 -5.46
C ASN A 50 8.23 2.41 -6.73
N PHE A 51 8.59 1.15 -7.00
CA PHE A 51 8.00 0.38 -8.10
C PHE A 51 6.48 0.22 -7.94
N ARG A 52 6.01 -0.15 -6.74
CA ARG A 52 4.56 -0.26 -6.45
C ARG A 52 3.84 1.06 -6.67
N ILE A 53 4.41 2.17 -6.19
CA ILE A 53 3.83 3.52 -6.35
C ILE A 53 3.73 3.92 -7.83
N VAL A 54 4.80 3.74 -8.60
CA VAL A 54 4.80 4.05 -10.05
C VAL A 54 3.77 3.20 -10.79
N ARG A 55 3.69 1.90 -10.49
CA ARG A 55 2.67 0.99 -11.04
C ARG A 55 1.26 1.49 -10.72
N ALA A 56 0.99 1.84 -9.46
CA ALA A 56 -0.31 2.34 -9.02
C ALA A 56 -0.69 3.66 -9.73
N MET A 57 0.26 4.57 -9.90
CA MET A 57 0.05 5.81 -10.65
C MET A 57 -0.33 5.55 -12.10
N GLN A 58 0.36 4.62 -12.78
CA GLN A 58 0.05 4.24 -14.16
C GLN A 58 -1.37 3.67 -14.28
N LEU A 59 -1.76 2.75 -13.40
CA LEU A 59 -3.10 2.16 -13.36
C LEU A 59 -4.18 3.22 -13.12
N SER A 60 -3.95 4.13 -12.16
CA SER A 60 -4.84 5.24 -11.84
C SER A 60 -5.03 6.21 -13.00
N LEU A 61 -3.96 6.49 -13.75
CA LEU A 61 -4.00 7.29 -14.97
C LEU A 61 -4.88 6.62 -16.04
N GLN A 62 -4.72 5.31 -16.21
CA GLN A 62 -5.47 4.50 -17.17
C GLN A 62 -6.90 4.17 -16.73
N LYS A 63 -7.28 4.51 -15.49
CA LYS A 63 -8.59 4.15 -14.89
C LYS A 63 -8.86 2.64 -14.90
N ILE A 64 -7.80 1.84 -14.75
CA ILE A 64 -7.88 0.39 -14.61
C ILE A 64 -7.31 -0.03 -13.26
N VAL A 65 -7.65 -1.25 -12.84
CA VAL A 65 -7.13 -1.88 -11.62
C VAL A 65 -6.48 -3.20 -11.97
N LEU A 66 -5.70 -3.76 -11.04
CA LEU A 66 -5.10 -5.08 -11.22
C LEU A 66 -6.16 -6.19 -11.27
N PRO A 67 -5.84 -7.33 -11.90
CA PRO A 67 -6.57 -8.58 -11.69
C PRO A 67 -6.68 -8.89 -10.19
N LYS A 68 -7.79 -9.49 -9.76
CA LYS A 68 -8.07 -9.73 -8.33
C LYS A 68 -7.02 -10.61 -7.65
N GLU A 69 -6.38 -11.47 -8.42
CA GLU A 69 -5.35 -12.41 -7.98
C GLU A 69 -4.07 -11.69 -7.54
N GLU A 70 -3.84 -10.48 -8.06
CA GLU A 70 -2.69 -9.63 -7.75
C GLU A 70 -2.99 -8.58 -6.68
N TRP A 71 -4.20 -8.57 -6.10
CA TRP A 71 -4.53 -7.65 -5.03
C TRP A 71 -3.82 -8.06 -3.74
N VAL A 72 -3.22 -7.09 -3.06
CA VAL A 72 -2.60 -7.30 -1.75
C VAL A 72 -3.67 -7.81 -0.78
N LYS A 73 -3.37 -8.90 -0.09
CA LYS A 73 -4.33 -9.54 0.82
C LYS A 73 -4.28 -8.88 2.19
N PHE A 74 -5.44 -8.85 2.86
CA PHE A 74 -5.53 -8.31 4.22
C PHE A 74 -4.60 -9.06 5.19
N GLU A 75 -4.44 -10.38 5.01
CA GLU A 75 -3.57 -11.19 5.85
C GLU A 75 -2.07 -10.82 5.68
N GLU A 76 -1.65 -10.33 4.51
CA GLU A 76 -0.27 -9.91 4.24
C GLU A 76 0.05 -8.54 4.88
N VAL A 77 -0.95 -7.65 4.95
CA VAL A 77 -0.80 -6.32 5.57
C VAL A 77 -0.89 -6.37 7.11
N SER A 78 -1.49 -7.41 7.68
CA SER A 78 -1.67 -7.55 9.13
C SER A 78 -0.43 -8.10 9.87
N MET A 79 0.64 -8.43 9.17
CA MET A 79 1.82 -9.14 9.71
C MET A 79 3.08 -8.27 9.80
N ILE A 80 2.95 -6.96 9.62
CA ILE A 80 4.01 -5.94 9.77
C ILE A 80 3.44 -4.83 10.66
#